data_AF-A0A6C0JXF3-F1
#
_entry.id   AF-A0A6C0JXF3-F1
#
_cell.length_a   1.000
_cell.length_b   1.000
_cell.length_c   1.000
_cell.angle_alpha   90.00
_cell.angle_beta   90.00
_cell.angle_gamma   90.00
#
_symmetry.space_group_name_H-M   'P 1'
#
loop_
_entity.id
_entity.type
_entity.pdbx_description
1 polymer ?
#
loop_
_entity_poly.entity_id
_entity_poly.type
_entity_poly.pdbx_seq_one_letter_code
_entity_poly.pdbx_strand_id
1 'polypeptide(L)'
;MNYVPIYRKFTLSCNTFSGFTLRVDVARFNHLNEVVEYVLTSLREHLKELGLDSLLNQLSTLWSLYHIHDYDIETVWLEDNEYYICNHGCNK
;
A
#
# COMPACT_ATOMS: atom_id res chain seq x y z
N MET A 1 12.49 21.82 14.49
CA MET A 1 11.40 21.83 13.50
C MET A 1 10.27 20.98 14.03
N ASN A 2 9.04 21.47 14.01
CA ASN A 2 7.88 20.66 14.35
C ASN A 2 7.56 19.76 13.16
N TYR A 3 7.28 18.49 13.43
CA TYR A 3 6.82 17.54 12.44
C TYR A 3 5.47 17.97 11.88
N VAL A 4 5.32 17.98 10.54
CA VAL A 4 4.05 18.28 9.87
C VAL A 4 3.64 17.04 9.08
N PRO A 5 2.54 16.37 9.44
CA PRO A 5 2.07 15.20 8.72
C PRO A 5 1.52 15.59 7.35
N ILE A 6 1.66 14.68 6.38
CA ILE A 6 1.08 14.83 5.03
C ILE A 6 0.32 13.54 4.75
N TYR A 7 -1.00 13.59 4.76
CA TYR A 7 -1.81 12.39 4.53
C TYR A 7 -2.17 12.23 3.05
N ARG A 8 -1.95 11.03 2.51
CA ARG A 8 -2.38 10.62 1.16
C ARG A 8 -3.18 9.34 1.21
N LYS A 9 -4.10 9.16 0.25
CA LYS A 9 -4.92 7.96 0.14
C LYS A 9 -4.22 6.95 -0.76
N PHE A 10 -4.05 5.73 -0.27
CA PHE A 10 -3.53 4.61 -1.03
C PHE A 10 -4.57 3.50 -1.12
N THR A 11 -4.74 2.94 -2.31
CA THR A 11 -5.69 1.86 -2.57
C THR A 11 -5.00 0.73 -3.31
N LEU A 12 -5.16 -0.50 -2.81
CA LEU A 12 -4.69 -1.69 -3.53
C LEU A 12 -5.55 -1.90 -4.78
N SER A 13 -4.89 -2.12 -5.91
CA SER A 13 -5.51 -2.37 -7.22
C SER A 13 -5.02 -3.72 -7.75
N CYS A 14 -5.67 -4.79 -7.29
CA CYS A 14 -5.43 -6.15 -7.75
C CYS A 14 -6.67 -7.01 -7.52
N ASN A 15 -6.85 -8.13 -8.23
CA ASN A 15 -8.11 -8.90 -8.15
C ASN A 15 -8.50 -9.33 -6.73
N THR A 16 -7.54 -9.77 -5.93
CA THR A 16 -7.83 -10.39 -4.62
C THR A 16 -8.03 -9.37 -3.52
N PHE A 17 -7.23 -8.30 -3.51
CA PHE A 17 -7.21 -7.30 -2.43
C PHE A 17 -7.65 -5.91 -2.88
N SER A 18 -8.31 -5.83 -4.04
CA SER A 18 -8.84 -4.59 -4.59
C SER A 18 -9.67 -3.84 -3.57
N GLY A 19 -9.50 -2.52 -3.51
CA GLY A 19 -10.33 -1.64 -2.69
C GLY A 19 -9.89 -1.53 -1.23
N PHE A 20 -8.94 -2.35 -0.76
CA PHE A 20 -8.29 -2.07 0.53
C PHE A 20 -7.60 -0.72 0.46
N THR A 21 -8.01 0.19 1.35
CA THR A 21 -7.68 1.61 1.26
C THR A 21 -7.22 2.13 2.62
N LEU A 22 -6.14 2.92 2.62
CA LEU A 22 -5.60 3.56 3.82
C LEU A 22 -5.23 5.02 3.56
N ARG A 23 -5.36 5.85 4.59
CA ARG A 23 -4.73 7.18 4.63
C ARG A 23 -3.39 7.05 5.32
N VAL A 24 -2.32 7.34 4.60
CA VAL A 24 -0.93 7.16 5.07
C VAL A 24 -0.29 8.53 5.22
N ASP A 25 0.42 8.73 6.32
CA ASP A 25 1.25 9.91 6.57
C ASP A 25 2.57 9.79 5.79
N VAL A 26 2.58 10.28 4.55
CA VAL A 26 3.69 10.10 3.60
C VAL A 26 4.95 10.88 3.99
N ALA A 27 4.83 11.86 4.89
CA ALA A 27 5.98 12.62 5.41
C ALA A 27 6.91 11.77 6.30
N ARG A 28 6.54 10.52 6.62
CA ARG A 28 7.35 9.57 7.39
C ARG A 28 8.29 8.72 6.54
N PHE A 29 8.14 8.75 5.21
CA PHE A 29 8.79 7.82 4.30
C PHE A 29 9.63 8.58 3.29
N ASN A 30 10.79 8.02 2.93
CA ASN A 30 11.68 8.62 1.92
C ASN A 30 11.56 7.89 0.56
N HIS A 31 10.94 6.72 0.53
CA HIS A 31 10.83 5.89 -0.66
C HIS A 31 9.42 5.29 -0.78
N LEU A 32 8.92 5.19 -2.02
CA LEU A 32 7.60 4.60 -2.30
C LEU A 32 7.49 3.16 -1.82
N ASN A 33 8.57 2.38 -1.90
CA ASN A 33 8.57 1.01 -1.40
C ASN A 33 8.24 0.94 0.09
N GLU A 34 8.68 1.90 0.90
CA GLU A 34 8.36 1.93 2.34
C GLU A 34 6.86 2.16 2.57
N VAL A 35 6.23 2.97 1.73
CA VAL A 35 4.78 3.20 1.74
C VAL A 35 4.02 1.93 1.34
N VAL A 36 4.49 1.25 0.28
CA VAL A 36 3.92 -0.04 -0.15
C VAL A 36 4.01 -1.08 0.97
N GLU A 37 5.19 -1.25 1.56
CA GLU A 37 5.43 -2.16 2.69
C GLU A 37 4.52 -1.83 3.88
N TYR A 38 4.32 -0.54 4.18
CA TYR A 38 3.42 -0.10 5.24
C TYR A 38 1.97 -0.52 4.95
N VAL A 39 1.45 -0.24 3.74
CA VAL A 39 0.08 -0.60 3.35
C VAL A 39 -0.13 -2.12 3.36
N LEU A 40 0.82 -2.90 2.83
CA LEU A 40 0.73 -4.37 2.84
C LEU A 40 0.81 -4.94 4.26
N THR A 41 1.62 -4.33 5.14
CA THR A 41 1.68 -4.73 6.55
C THR A 41 0.35 -4.49 7.24
N SER A 42 -0.28 -3.34 7.03
CA SER A 42 -1.61 -3.06 7.58
C SER A 42 -2.68 -4.00 7.03
N LEU A 43 -2.65 -4.36 5.74
CA LEU A 43 -3.55 -5.39 5.19
C LEU A 43 -3.30 -6.73 5.90
N ARG A 44 -2.04 -7.15 6.04
CA ARG A 44 -1.68 -8.41 6.70
C ARG A 44 -2.16 -8.46 8.14
N GLU A 45 -2.03 -7.37 8.89
CA GLU A 45 -2.54 -7.26 10.26
C GLU A 45 -4.06 -7.39 10.30
N HIS A 46 -4.76 -6.68 9.41
CA HIS A 46 -6.21 -6.77 9.32
C HIS A 46 -6.69 -8.18 8.98
N LEU A 47 -6.05 -8.86 8.02
CA LEU A 47 -6.37 -10.26 7.67
C LEU A 47 -6.09 -11.22 8.84
N LYS A 48 -5.03 -10.99 9.64
CA LYS A 48 -4.74 -11.77 10.85
C LYS A 48 -5.82 -11.60 11.92
N GLU A 49 -6.26 -10.38 12.17
CA GLU A 49 -7.34 -10.09 13.13
C GLU A 49 -8.65 -10.79 12.76
N LEU A 50 -8.91 -10.95 11.46
CA LEU A 50 -10.09 -11.65 10.94
C LEU A 50 -9.92 -13.17 10.82
N GLY A 51 -8.73 -13.72 11.11
CA GLY A 51 -8.46 -15.16 10.96
C GLY A 51 -8.48 -15.66 9.51
N LEU A 52 -8.16 -14.81 8.54
CA LEU A 52 -8.22 -15.13 7.11
C LEU A 52 -6.91 -15.75 6.60
N ASP A 53 -6.52 -16.89 7.15
CA ASP A 53 -5.22 -17.53 6.91
C ASP A 53 -4.93 -17.82 5.44
N SER A 54 -5.94 -18.23 4.65
CA SER A 54 -5.75 -18.47 3.21
C SER A 54 -5.36 -17.19 2.47
N LEU A 55 -5.93 -16.05 2.84
CA LEU A 55 -5.60 -14.77 2.24
C LEU A 55 -4.24 -14.26 2.72
N LEU A 56 -3.85 -14.55 3.96
CA LEU A 56 -2.49 -14.26 4.46
C LEU A 56 -1.42 -15.00 3.65
N ASN A 57 -1.64 -16.28 3.39
CA ASN A 57 -0.73 -17.09 2.57
C ASN A 57 -0.63 -16.53 1.15
N GLN A 58 -1.76 -16.15 0.54
CA GLN A 58 -1.78 -15.56 -0.78
C GLN A 58 -1.11 -14.17 -0.82
N LEU A 59 -1.31 -13.34 0.20
CA LEU A 59 -0.63 -12.04 0.30
C LEU A 59 0.89 -12.22 0.36
N SER A 60 1.36 -13.22 1.11
CA SER A 60 2.79 -13.53 1.26
C SER A 60 3.45 -13.91 -0.08
N THR A 61 2.79 -14.74 -0.89
CA THR A 61 3.33 -15.15 -2.20
C THR A 61 3.36 -14.02 -3.23
N LEU A 62 2.53 -13.00 -3.02
CA LEU A 62 2.34 -11.87 -3.91
C LEU A 62 3.09 -10.60 -3.48
N TRP A 63 3.70 -10.60 -2.29
CA TRP A 63 4.22 -9.42 -1.59
C TRP A 63 5.17 -8.59 -2.46
N SER A 64 6.18 -9.23 -3.05
CA SER A 64 7.22 -8.57 -3.87
C SER A 64 6.73 -8.05 -5.22
N LEU A 65 5.49 -8.35 -5.61
CA LEU A 65 4.91 -7.93 -6.88
C LEU A 65 4.12 -6.62 -6.78
N TYR A 66 3.89 -6.11 -5.57
CA TYR A 66 3.21 -4.84 -5.36
C TYR A 66 4.13 -3.65 -5.59
N HIS A 67 3.63 -2.64 -6.32
CA HIS A 67 4.35 -1.42 -6.62
C HIS A 67 3.38 -0.31 -7.04
N ILE A 68 3.86 0.93 -7.01
CA ILE A 68 3.17 2.12 -7.54
C ILE A 68 3.79 2.43 -8.91
N HIS A 69 2.95 2.67 -9.92
CA HIS A 69 3.39 3.11 -11.26
C HIS A 69 3.45 4.63 -11.35
N ASP A 70 4.27 5.12 -12.27
CA ASP A 70 4.19 6.48 -12.84
C ASP A 70 4.34 7.67 -11.88
N TYR A 71 4.55 7.42 -10.60
CA TYR A 71 4.78 8.45 -9.58
C TYR A 71 6.13 8.23 -8.91
N ASP A 72 6.81 9.32 -8.60
CA ASP A 72 7.91 9.35 -7.64
C ASP A 72 7.39 9.76 -6.25
N ILE A 73 8.27 9.73 -5.25
CA ILE A 73 7.89 10.06 -3.87
C ILE A 73 7.57 11.56 -3.73
N GLU A 74 8.22 12.40 -4.52
CA GLU A 74 8.02 13.84 -4.56
C GLU A 74 6.60 14.20 -5.01
N THR A 75 6.09 13.54 -6.05
CA THR A 75 4.71 13.70 -6.53
C THR A 75 3.72 13.33 -5.42
N VAL A 76 3.96 12.21 -4.74
CA VAL A 76 3.15 11.78 -3.60
C VAL A 76 3.14 12.82 -2.46
N TRP A 77 4.27 13.46 -2.18
CA TRP A 77 4.34 14.51 -1.17
C TRP A 77 3.60 15.78 -1.58
N LEU A 78 3.66 16.18 -2.85
CA LEU A 78 3.14 17.47 -3.31
C LEU A 78 1.66 17.41 -3.70
N GLU A 79 1.19 16.31 -4.26
CA GLU A 79 -0.15 16.20 -4.82
C GLU A 79 -1.10 15.36 -3.94
N ASP A 80 -2.30 15.89 -3.68
CA ASP A 80 -3.34 15.18 -2.92
C ASP A 80 -4.26 14.38 -3.84
N ASN A 81 -3.71 13.26 -4.34
CA ASN A 81 -4.42 12.29 -5.18
C ASN A 81 -4.68 10.98 -4.43
N GLU A 82 -5.48 10.11 -5.05
CA GLU A 82 -5.53 8.68 -4.70
C GLU A 82 -4.45 7.94 -5.48
N TYR A 83 -3.58 7.24 -4.76
CA TYR A 83 -2.47 6.48 -5.33
C TYR A 83 -2.78 4.99 -5.31
N TYR A 84 -2.66 4.35 -6.47
CA TYR A 84 -2.93 2.92 -6.61
C TYR A 84 -1.65 2.10 -6.46
N ILE A 85 -1.72 1.09 -5.60
CA ILE A 85 -0.67 0.08 -5.44
C ILE A 85 -1.12 -1.17 -6.22
N CYS A 86 -0.44 -1.44 -7.32
CA CYS A 86 -0.82 -2.48 -8.27
C CYS A 86 -0.03 -3.77 -8.04
N ASN A 87 -0.64 -4.90 -8.40
CA ASN A 87 0.05 -6.19 -8.48
C ASN A 87 -0.33 -6.93 -9.76
N HIS A 88 0.66 -7.17 -10.62
CA HIS A 88 0.48 -7.84 -11.92
C HIS A 88 0.47 -9.37 -11.84
N GLY A 89 0.78 -9.95 -10.68
CA GLY A 89 0.73 -11.39 -10.40
C GLY A 89 -0.63 -11.91 -9.94
N CYS A 90 -1.60 -11.04 -9.63
CA CYS A 90 -2.91 -11.44 -9.09
C CYS A 90 -3.86 -12.15 -10.08
N ASN A 91 -3.40 -12.41 -11.31
CA ASN A 91 -4.12 -13.16 -12.33
C ASN A 91 -3.60 -14.60 -12.50
N LYS A 92 -2.56 -15.00 -11.76
CA LYS A 92 -1.88 -16.29 -11.92
C LYS A 92 -2.19 -17.25 -10.78
#